data_AF-A0A1B6H824-F1
#
_entry.id   AF-A0A1B6H824-F1
#
_cell.length_a   1.000
_cell.length_b   1.000
_cell.length_c   1.000
_cell.angle_alpha   90.00
_cell.angle_beta   90.00
_cell.angle_gamma   90.00
#
_symmetry.space_group_name_H-M   'P 1'
#
loop_
_entity.id
_entity.type
_entity.pdbx_description
1 polymer ?
#
loop_
_entity_poly.entity_id
_entity_poly.type
_entity_poly.pdbx_seq_one_letter_code
_entity_poly.pdbx_strand_id
1 'polypeptide(L)'
;MSAPFTPGSASQPTTEVELTLSCRQLTGKDVLSKSDPMCVTYIRPFGENRWVEYHRTEVISNSHDPDFAAKMHLAYRFEEQQPLRFEIYDVDSSSPNLQEHDFLGAVSCNLGQIIGSGKVKLPLTQKSGRGDHGMNLGYLFVTAEELAALKDEVVFKFSGHKLDKKDIF
;
A
#
# COMPACT_ATOMS: atom_id res chain seq x y z
N MET A 1 15.22 36.30 -1.95
CA MET A 1 14.03 36.73 -2.73
C MET A 1 12.98 35.64 -2.56
N SER A 2 11.86 35.94 -1.91
CA SER A 2 10.76 34.98 -1.71
C SER A 2 9.96 34.82 -2.99
N ALA A 3 9.64 33.59 -3.37
CA ALA A 3 8.78 33.32 -4.53
C ALA A 3 7.38 33.95 -4.33
N PRO A 4 6.75 34.47 -5.40
CA PRO A 4 5.39 35.00 -5.32
C PRO A 4 4.39 33.88 -5.02
N PHE A 5 3.45 34.15 -4.11
CA PHE A 5 2.33 33.25 -3.80
C PHE A 5 1.46 33.06 -5.06
N THR A 6 1.19 31.80 -5.41
CA THR A 6 0.33 31.45 -6.55
C THR A 6 -0.98 30.85 -6.01
N PRO A 7 -2.13 31.55 -6.12
CA PRO A 7 -3.42 31.01 -5.69
C PRO A 7 -3.73 29.71 -6.45
N GLY A 8 -4.21 28.68 -5.75
CA GLY A 8 -4.52 27.37 -6.35
C GLY A 8 -3.30 26.47 -6.59
N SER A 9 -2.09 26.88 -6.17
CA SER A 9 -0.89 26.02 -6.18
C SER A 9 -0.76 25.14 -4.93
N ALA A 10 -1.81 25.02 -4.12
CA ALA A 10 -1.78 24.15 -2.95
C ALA A 10 -1.54 22.72 -3.44
N SER A 11 -0.48 22.07 -2.96
CA SER A 11 -0.29 20.64 -3.16
C SER A 11 -1.50 19.90 -2.61
N GLN A 12 -1.96 18.84 -3.30
CA GLN A 12 -2.96 17.95 -2.71
C GLN A 12 -2.48 17.51 -1.32
N PRO A 13 -3.31 17.65 -0.27
CA PRO A 13 -2.95 17.18 1.06
C PRO A 13 -2.68 15.68 0.97
N THR A 14 -1.45 15.29 1.26
CA THR A 14 -1.00 13.91 1.22
C THR A 14 -0.37 13.59 2.56
N THR A 15 -0.65 12.39 3.05
CA THR A 15 0.03 11.84 4.22
C THR A 15 0.98 10.76 3.72
N GLU A 16 2.25 10.80 4.14
CA GLU A 16 3.17 9.71 3.85
C GLU A 16 2.94 8.58 4.86
N VAL A 17 2.80 7.35 4.35
CA VAL A 17 2.53 6.18 5.17
C VAL A 17 3.54 5.09 4.88
N GLU A 18 3.96 4.39 5.92
CA GLU A 18 4.79 3.19 5.85
C GLU A 18 3.89 1.96 6.03
N LEU A 19 3.98 1.02 5.08
CA LEU A 19 3.31 -0.28 5.17
C LEU A 19 4.31 -1.38 5.50
N THR A 20 3.96 -2.20 6.50
CA THR A 20 4.68 -3.42 6.90
C THR A 20 3.84 -4.65 6.59
N LEU A 21 4.48 -5.68 6.04
CA LEU A 21 3.83 -6.90 5.59
C LEU A 21 4.27 -8.12 6.41
N SER A 22 3.33 -9.02 6.63
CA SER A 22 3.62 -10.36 7.16
C SER A 22 2.58 -11.35 6.66
N CYS A 23 2.95 -12.61 6.48
CA CYS A 23 2.00 -13.66 6.13
C CYS A 23 1.88 -14.66 7.27
N ARG A 24 0.73 -15.33 7.36
CA ARG A 24 0.52 -16.44 8.30
C ARG A 24 -0.18 -17.59 7.62
N GLN A 25 0.17 -18.82 8.01
CA GLN A 25 -0.45 -20.05 7.55
C GLN A 25 -0.42 -20.19 6.02
N LEU A 26 0.67 -19.76 5.38
CA LEU A 26 0.84 -19.95 3.94
C LEU A 26 0.77 -21.43 3.61
N THR A 27 -0.08 -21.79 2.65
CA THR A 27 -0.16 -23.17 2.17
C THR A 27 0.89 -23.35 1.09
N GLY A 28 1.96 -24.09 1.40
CA GLY A 28 2.91 -24.56 0.39
C GLY A 28 2.25 -25.57 -0.55
N LYS A 29 2.73 -25.68 -1.80
CA LYS A 29 2.28 -26.74 -2.71
C LYS A 29 2.74 -28.12 -2.27
N ASP A 30 3.87 -28.19 -1.58
CA ASP A 30 4.45 -29.41 -1.06
C ASP A 30 4.16 -29.54 0.44
N VAL A 31 3.35 -30.53 0.81
CA VAL A 31 2.89 -30.80 2.19
C VAL A 31 4.05 -31.15 3.15
N LEU A 32 5.28 -31.27 2.65
CA LEU A 32 6.46 -31.79 3.36
C LEU A 32 7.67 -30.84 3.37
N SER A 33 7.67 -29.73 2.62
CA SER A 33 8.72 -28.72 2.63
C SER A 33 8.16 -27.34 2.99
N LYS A 34 8.99 -26.53 3.65
CA LYS A 34 8.64 -25.14 3.94
C LYS A 34 8.94 -24.28 2.71
N SER A 35 8.13 -23.25 2.51
CA SER A 35 8.30 -22.29 1.41
C SER A 35 9.34 -21.21 1.74
N ASP A 36 9.88 -20.58 0.71
CA ASP A 36 10.75 -19.40 0.71
C ASP A 36 9.94 -18.17 0.21
N PRO A 37 8.98 -17.64 1.01
CA PRO A 37 8.06 -16.61 0.56
C PRO A 37 8.70 -15.25 0.26
N MET A 38 8.19 -14.62 -0.80
CA MET A 38 8.39 -13.21 -1.16
C MET A 38 7.03 -12.59 -1.52
N CYS A 39 6.78 -11.34 -1.09
CA CYS A 39 5.61 -10.57 -1.48
C CYS A 39 5.96 -9.53 -2.55
N VAL A 40 5.20 -9.51 -3.64
CA VAL A 40 5.24 -8.51 -4.69
C VAL A 40 3.98 -7.64 -4.58
N THR A 41 4.19 -6.34 -4.39
CA THR A 41 3.11 -5.35 -4.31
C THR A 41 2.97 -4.62 -5.63
N TYR A 42 1.74 -4.53 -6.11
CA TYR A 42 1.34 -3.76 -7.27
C TYR A 42 0.44 -2.61 -6.86
N ILE A 43 0.63 -1.47 -7.50
CA ILE A 43 -0.27 -0.32 -7.42
C ILE A 43 -1.01 -0.17 -8.74
N ARG A 44 -2.16 0.48 -8.70
CA ARG A 44 -2.82 1.00 -9.90
C ARG A 44 -2.88 2.52 -9.81
N PRO A 45 -2.02 3.24 -10.56
CA PRO A 45 -2.01 4.70 -10.55
C PRO A 45 -3.38 5.29 -10.91
N PHE A 46 -3.69 6.46 -10.38
CA PHE A 46 -4.94 7.14 -10.66
C PHE A 46 -5.10 7.41 -12.17
N GLY A 47 -6.26 7.05 -12.73
CA GLY A 47 -6.53 7.19 -14.16
C GLY A 47 -5.94 6.09 -15.05
N GLU A 48 -5.13 5.18 -14.51
CA GLU A 48 -4.62 4.01 -15.24
C GLU A 48 -5.45 2.76 -14.92
N ASN A 49 -5.63 1.89 -15.93
CA ASN A 49 -6.30 0.60 -15.74
C ASN A 49 -5.32 -0.59 -15.61
N ARG A 50 -4.01 -0.31 -15.50
CA ARG A 50 -2.96 -1.33 -15.46
C ARG A 50 -2.31 -1.39 -14.08
N TRP A 51 -2.05 -2.59 -13.62
CA TRP A 51 -1.23 -2.84 -12.43
C TRP A 51 0.24 -2.62 -12.75
N VAL A 52 0.93 -1.88 -11.89
CA VAL A 52 2.37 -1.62 -11.98
C VAL A 52 3.03 -2.20 -10.74
N GLU A 53 4.09 -2.99 -10.94
CA GLU A 53 4.89 -3.50 -9.84
C GLU A 53 5.55 -2.32 -9.11
N TYR A 54 5.37 -2.27 -7.79
CA TYR A 54 5.81 -1.15 -6.97
C TYR A 54 6.93 -1.54 -6.01
N HIS A 55 6.83 -2.72 -5.42
CA HIS A 55 7.72 -3.15 -4.35
C HIS A 55 7.83 -4.69 -4.32
N ARG A 56 9.01 -5.19 -3.99
CA ARG A 56 9.26 -6.59 -3.62
C ARG A 56 9.88 -6.63 -2.24
N THR A 57 9.41 -7.53 -1.38
CA THR A 57 10.08 -7.82 -0.10
C THR A 57 11.34 -8.63 -0.33
N GLU A 58 12.13 -8.79 0.73
CA GLU A 58 13.10 -9.88 0.80
C GLU A 58 12.41 -11.25 0.77
N VAL A 59 13.20 -12.29 0.48
CA VAL A 59 12.81 -13.69 0.57
C VAL A 59 13.08 -14.18 1.99
N ILE A 60 12.07 -14.74 2.66
CA ILE A 60 12.24 -15.36 3.97
C ILE A 60 12.34 -16.86 3.78
N SER A 61 13.49 -17.46 4.14
CA SER A 61 13.67 -18.89 3.91
C SER A 61 12.87 -19.77 4.88
N ASN A 62 12.33 -20.87 4.37
CA ASN A 62 11.73 -21.97 5.12
C ASN A 62 10.67 -21.51 6.16
N SER A 63 9.69 -20.71 5.73
CA SER A 63 8.65 -20.17 6.60
C SER A 63 7.27 -20.12 5.94
N HIS A 64 6.25 -20.57 6.66
CA HIS A 64 4.83 -20.34 6.32
C HIS A 64 4.23 -19.12 7.04
N ASP A 65 5.01 -18.51 7.93
CA ASP A 65 4.62 -17.37 8.76
C ASP A 65 5.66 -16.24 8.66
N PRO A 66 6.04 -15.77 7.45
CA PRO A 66 7.09 -14.77 7.29
C PRO A 66 6.68 -13.41 7.85
N ASP A 67 7.64 -12.74 8.49
CA ASP A 67 7.60 -11.32 8.80
C ASP A 67 8.62 -10.62 7.90
N PHE A 68 8.15 -9.71 7.06
CA PHE A 68 9.02 -8.99 6.13
C PHE A 68 9.50 -7.69 6.78
N ALA A 69 10.81 -7.47 6.76
CA ALA A 69 11.48 -6.27 7.21
C ALA A 69 11.35 -5.13 6.18
N ALA A 70 11.25 -5.44 4.89
CA ALA A 70 11.08 -4.43 3.84
C ALA A 70 9.79 -3.61 4.07
N LYS A 71 9.96 -2.29 4.07
CA LYS A 71 8.91 -1.30 4.31
C LYS A 71 8.54 -0.61 3.00
N MET A 72 7.24 -0.42 2.78
CA MET A 72 6.74 0.26 1.59
C MET A 72 6.21 1.65 1.97
N HIS A 73 6.74 2.69 1.34
CA HIS A 73 6.29 4.07 1.54
C HIS A 73 5.30 4.46 0.45
N LEU A 74 4.16 5.02 0.84
CA LEU A 74 3.12 5.48 -0.10
C LEU A 74 2.62 6.86 0.31
N ALA A 75 2.30 7.70 -0.67
CA ALA A 75 1.52 8.90 -0.43
C ALA A 75 0.02 8.53 -0.38
N TYR A 76 -0.60 8.68 0.79
CA TYR A 76 -2.04 8.51 0.97
C TYR A 76 -2.79 9.80 0.61
N ARG A 77 -3.83 9.65 -0.21
CA ARG A 77 -4.73 10.71 -0.68
C ARG A 77 -6.15 10.29 -0.35
N PHE A 78 -6.77 10.97 0.61
CA PHE A 78 -8.08 10.54 1.15
C PHE A 78 -9.21 10.63 0.11
N GLU A 79 -9.06 11.51 -0.88
CA GLU A 79 -10.01 11.74 -1.96
C GLU A 79 -9.86 10.76 -3.14
N GLU A 80 -8.81 9.93 -3.16
CA GLU A 80 -8.52 8.99 -4.25
C GLU A 80 -8.74 7.54 -3.83
N GLN A 81 -9.28 6.75 -4.75
CA GLN A 81 -9.20 5.30 -4.63
C GLN A 81 -7.79 4.88 -5.03
N GLN A 82 -7.03 4.29 -4.09
CA GLN A 82 -5.66 3.81 -4.31
C GLN A 82 -5.63 2.27 -4.15
N PRO A 83 -5.95 1.50 -5.21
CA PRO A 83 -5.96 0.04 -5.15
C PRO A 83 -4.55 -0.51 -5.05
N LEU A 84 -4.38 -1.46 -4.14
CA LEU A 84 -3.18 -2.27 -3.95
C LEU A 84 -3.52 -3.73 -4.28
N ARG A 85 -2.55 -4.43 -4.83
CA ARG A 85 -2.59 -5.88 -5.01
C ARG A 85 -1.29 -6.48 -4.51
N PHE A 86 -1.42 -7.51 -3.70
CA PHE A 86 -0.29 -8.26 -3.16
C PHE A 86 -0.32 -9.66 -3.76
N GLU A 87 0.83 -10.12 -4.24
CA GLU A 87 1.02 -11.47 -4.74
C GLU A 87 2.19 -12.12 -4.00
N ILE A 88 1.99 -13.32 -3.48
CA ILE A 88 2.98 -14.06 -2.71
C ILE A 88 3.50 -15.20 -3.58
N TYR A 89 4.82 -15.34 -3.63
CA TYR A 89 5.53 -16.34 -4.39
C TYR A 89 6.47 -17.13 -3.48
N ASP A 90 6.62 -18.42 -3.76
CA ASP A 90 7.66 -19.31 -3.25
C ASP A 90 8.86 -19.24 -4.19
N VAL A 91 10.02 -18.79 -3.69
CA VAL A 91 11.17 -18.47 -4.53
C VAL A 91 12.08 -19.69 -4.67
N ASP A 92 11.91 -20.43 -5.77
CA ASP A 92 12.67 -21.67 -6.04
C ASP A 92 14.08 -21.44 -6.60
N SER A 93 14.39 -20.22 -7.05
CA SER A 93 15.65 -19.91 -7.73
C SER A 93 16.08 -18.45 -7.53
N SER A 94 17.31 -18.12 -7.95
CA SER A 94 17.82 -16.75 -7.96
C SER A 94 17.30 -15.89 -9.12
N SER A 95 16.38 -16.40 -9.93
CA SER A 95 15.83 -15.67 -11.07
C SER A 95 14.96 -14.50 -10.61
N PRO A 96 15.00 -13.32 -11.25
CA PRO A 96 14.07 -12.24 -10.95
C PRO A 96 12.69 -12.44 -11.62
N ASN A 97 12.55 -13.45 -12.49
CA ASN A 97 11.35 -13.70 -13.28
C ASN A 97 10.28 -14.43 -12.46
N LEU A 98 9.16 -13.76 -12.17
CA LEU A 98 8.06 -14.31 -11.36
C LEU A 98 7.39 -15.55 -11.97
N GLN A 99 7.57 -15.81 -13.26
CA GLN A 99 7.05 -17.03 -13.91
C GLN A 99 7.85 -18.29 -13.55
N GLU A 100 9.04 -18.13 -12.98
CA GLU A 100 9.93 -19.21 -12.53
C GLU A 100 9.77 -19.50 -11.02
N HIS A 101 8.77 -18.91 -10.38
CA HIS A 101 8.48 -19.06 -8.97
C HIS A 101 7.05 -19.54 -8.76
N ASP A 102 6.85 -20.29 -7.69
CA ASP A 102 5.56 -20.87 -7.38
C ASP A 102 4.62 -19.87 -6.73
N PHE A 103 3.48 -19.61 -7.37
CA PHE A 103 2.48 -18.70 -6.83
C PHE A 103 1.75 -19.31 -5.61
N LEU A 104 1.79 -18.60 -4.48
CA LEU A 104 1.18 -19.03 -3.21
C LEU A 104 -0.17 -18.38 -2.94
N GLY A 105 -0.42 -17.17 -3.44
CA GLY A 105 -1.70 -16.50 -3.25
C GLY A 105 -1.66 -15.02 -3.57
N ALA A 106 -2.84 -14.41 -3.71
CA ALA A 106 -2.97 -12.97 -3.91
C ALA A 106 -4.18 -12.40 -3.17
N VAL A 107 -4.11 -11.10 -2.90
CA VAL A 107 -5.24 -10.33 -2.39
C VAL A 107 -5.14 -8.89 -2.87
N SER A 108 -6.30 -8.25 -3.05
CA SER A 108 -6.39 -6.84 -3.39
C SER A 108 -7.19 -6.10 -2.33
N CYS A 109 -6.77 -4.89 -1.99
CA CYS A 109 -7.48 -3.99 -1.10
C CYS A 109 -7.22 -2.54 -1.51
N ASN A 110 -7.92 -1.60 -0.90
CA ASN A 110 -7.62 -0.17 -1.06
C ASN A 110 -6.70 0.29 0.08
N LEU A 111 -5.73 1.17 -0.20
CA LEU A 111 -4.87 1.78 0.82
C LEU A 111 -5.69 2.40 1.96
N GLY A 112 -6.78 3.09 1.65
CA GLY A 112 -7.67 3.70 2.63
C GLY A 112 -8.29 2.70 3.62
N GLN A 113 -8.50 1.44 3.23
CA GLN A 113 -8.98 0.39 4.15
C GLN A 113 -7.93 0.04 5.21
N ILE A 114 -6.65 0.02 4.80
CA ILE A 114 -5.51 -0.25 5.68
C ILE A 114 -5.35 0.92 6.64
N ILE A 115 -5.31 2.15 6.12
CA ILE A 115 -5.17 3.38 6.93
C ILE A 115 -6.31 3.50 7.96
N GLY A 116 -7.55 3.28 7.54
CA GLY A 116 -8.70 3.38 8.44
C GLY A 116 -8.71 2.36 9.58
N SER A 117 -8.01 1.23 9.43
CA SER A 117 -7.95 0.18 10.46
C SER A 117 -6.61 0.15 11.22
N GLY A 118 -5.57 0.79 10.71
CA GLY A 118 -4.17 0.68 11.17
C GLY A 118 -3.53 -0.68 10.87
N LYS A 119 -4.27 -1.78 11.01
CA LYS A 119 -3.85 -3.13 10.65
C LYS A 119 -5.01 -3.91 10.06
N VAL A 120 -4.78 -4.62 8.96
CA VAL A 120 -5.76 -5.50 8.32
C VAL A 120 -5.25 -6.92 8.24
N LYS A 121 -6.19 -7.89 8.29
CA LYS A 121 -5.97 -9.31 8.01
C LYS A 121 -6.76 -9.66 6.76
N LEU A 122 -6.08 -10.10 5.71
CA LEU A 122 -6.64 -10.33 4.39
C LEU A 122 -6.42 -11.80 3.97
N PRO A 123 -7.48 -12.56 3.63
CA PRO A 123 -7.32 -13.92 3.15
C PRO A 123 -6.70 -13.94 1.75
N LEU A 124 -5.75 -14.85 1.53
CA LEU A 124 -5.14 -15.06 0.22
C LEU A 124 -6.03 -15.95 -0.66
N THR A 125 -6.08 -15.63 -1.95
CA THR A 125 -6.90 -16.30 -2.96
C THR A 125 -6.07 -16.68 -4.19
N GLN A 126 -6.53 -17.65 -4.98
CA GLN A 126 -5.86 -18.02 -6.22
C GLN A 126 -5.98 -16.92 -7.28
N LYS A 127 -5.12 -16.92 -8.31
CA LYS A 127 -5.34 -16.12 -9.52
C LYS A 127 -6.67 -16.58 -10.15
N SER A 128 -7.64 -15.67 -10.24
CA SER A 128 -8.98 -15.89 -10.79
C SER A 128 -8.91 -16.69 -12.11
N GLY A 129 -9.31 -17.97 -12.08
CA GLY A 129 -9.29 -18.81 -13.29
C GLY A 129 -9.47 -20.32 -13.14
N ARG A 130 -9.28 -20.94 -11.97
CA ARG A 130 -9.55 -22.38 -11.79
C ARG A 130 -10.16 -22.62 -10.42
N GLY A 131 -11.44 -23.02 -10.41
CA GLY A 131 -12.16 -23.59 -9.27
C GLY A 131 -11.90 -22.91 -7.93
N ASP A 132 -12.81 -22.02 -7.52
CA ASP A 132 -12.92 -21.47 -6.17
C ASP A 132 -13.32 -22.57 -5.16
N HIS A 133 -12.45 -23.57 -4.99
CA HIS A 133 -12.62 -24.67 -4.04
C HIS A 133 -12.06 -24.26 -2.69
N GLY A 134 -12.48 -23.12 -2.14
CA GLY A 134 -12.40 -22.79 -0.71
C GLY A 134 -11.07 -23.04 0.01
N MET A 135 -9.94 -23.13 -0.71
CA MET A 135 -8.66 -23.43 -0.13
C MET A 135 -8.13 -22.15 0.51
N ASN A 136 -8.04 -22.17 1.84
CA ASN A 136 -7.39 -21.13 2.59
C ASN A 136 -5.89 -21.16 2.27
N LEU A 137 -5.40 -20.21 1.47
CA LEU A 137 -3.99 -20.11 1.09
C LEU A 137 -3.14 -19.40 2.14
N GLY A 138 -3.73 -19.10 3.30
CA GLY A 138 -3.15 -18.31 4.36
C GLY A 138 -3.68 -16.87 4.37
N TYR A 139 -3.04 -16.05 5.19
CA TYR A 139 -3.44 -14.67 5.42
C TYR A 139 -2.26 -13.73 5.22
N LEU A 140 -2.52 -12.61 4.56
CA LEU A 140 -1.65 -11.45 4.57
C LEU A 140 -2.11 -10.48 5.67
N PHE A 141 -1.17 -10.02 6.47
CA PHE A 141 -1.35 -8.90 7.38
C PHE A 141 -0.62 -7.69 6.84
N VAL A 142 -1.31 -6.56 6.80
CA VAL A 142 -0.73 -5.27 6.42
C VAL A 142 -0.96 -4.30 7.55
N THR A 143 0.13 -3.71 8.05
CA THR A 143 0.10 -2.69 9.10
C THR A 143 0.55 -1.37 8.50
N ALA A 144 -0.19 -0.30 8.77
CA ALA A 144 0.13 1.05 8.35
C ALA A 144 0.58 1.91 9.53
N GLU A 145 1.66 2.64 9.33
CA GLU A 145 2.12 3.71 10.22
C GLU A 145 2.17 5.01 9.44
N GLU A 146 1.58 6.07 9.97
CA GLU A 146 1.72 7.41 9.41
C GLU A 146 3.13 7.91 9.72
N LEU A 147 3.91 8.17 8.67
CA LEU A 147 5.17 8.86 8.83
C LEU A 147 4.85 10.31 9.13
N ALA A 148 5.42 10.82 10.23
CA ALA A 148 5.18 12.18 10.66
C ALA A 148 5.66 13.18 9.58
N ALA A 149 4.76 13.59 8.70
CA ALA A 149 4.93 14.81 7.92
C ALA A 149 4.58 16.00 8.83
N LEU A 150 5.33 17.11 8.69
CA LEU A 150 5.24 18.32 9.51
C LEU A 150 3.80 18.64 9.95
N LYS A 151 3.52 18.45 11.25
CA LYS A 151 2.27 18.84 11.91
C LYS A 151 2.21 20.35 12.18
N ASP A 152 2.86 21.14 11.33
CA ASP A 152 2.94 22.58 11.49
C ASP A 152 1.58 23.19 11.16
N GLU A 153 0.86 23.58 12.20
CA GLU A 153 -0.40 24.31 12.09
C GLU A 153 -0.09 25.80 11.97
N VAL A 154 -0.48 26.42 10.85
CA VAL A 154 -0.40 27.88 10.69
C VAL A 154 -1.78 28.48 10.87
N VAL A 155 -1.99 29.14 12.01
CA VAL A 155 -3.24 29.87 12.30
C VAL A 155 -3.10 31.32 11.83
N PHE A 156 -3.84 31.69 10.79
CA PHE A 156 -3.94 33.08 10.36
C PHE A 156 -5.10 33.80 11.06
N LYS A 157 -4.81 34.94 11.69
CA LYS A 157 -5.83 35.87 12.22
C LYS A 157 -5.77 37.17 11.44
N PHE A 158 -6.84 37.48 10.73
CA PHE A 158 -6.96 38.72 9.97
C PHE A 158 -7.89 39.70 10.71
N SER A 159 -7.55 40.98 10.67
CA SER A 159 -8.44 42.08 11.07
C SER A 159 -8.27 43.24 10.10
N GLY A 160 -9.38 43.92 9.81
CA GLY A 160 -9.39 45.11 8.97
C GLY A 160 -9.74 46.34 9.82
N HIS A 161 -8.98 47.42 9.66
CA HIS A 161 -9.24 48.69 10.33
C HIS A 161 -9.34 49.81 9.30
N LYS A 162 -10.33 50.71 9.44
CA LYS A 162 -10.55 51.86 8.56
C LYS A 162 -10.68 51.47 7.07
N LEU A 163 -11.36 50.37 6.78
CA LEU A 163 -11.65 49.97 5.41
C LEU A 163 -12.57 51.00 4.76
N ASP A 164 -12.23 51.36 3.52
CA ASP A 164 -12.94 52.40 2.78
C ASP A 164 -14.35 51.93 2.42
N LYS A 165 -15.35 52.79 2.66
CA LYS A 165 -16.76 52.45 2.41
C LYS A 165 -17.07 52.71 0.93
N LYS A 166 -17.10 51.65 0.12
CA LYS A 166 -17.34 51.73 -1.33
C LYS A 166 -18.81 51.56 -1.74
N ASP A 167 -19.73 52.16 -0.99
CA ASP A 167 -21.12 52.25 -1.44
C ASP A 167 -21.20 53.33 -2.52
N ILE A 168 -21.52 52.92 -3.76
CA ILE A 168 -21.61 53.77 -4.97
C ILE A 168 -23.06 53.98 -5.42
N PHE A 169 -23.99 54.14 -4.47
CA PHE A 169 -25.38 54.51 -4.74
C PHE A 169 -25.88 55.54 -3.71
#